data_AF-A0A352NYC6-F1
#
_entry.id   AF-A0A352NYC6-F1
#
_cell.length_a   1.000
_cell.length_b   1.000
_cell.length_c   1.000
_cell.angle_alpha   90.00
_cell.angle_beta   90.00
_cell.angle_gamma   90.00
#
_symmetry.space_group_name_H-M   'P 1'
#
loop_
_entity.id
_entity.type
_entity.pdbx_description
1 polymer ?
#
loop_
_entity_poly.entity_id
_entity_poly.type
_entity_poly.pdbx_seq_one_letter_code
_entity_poly.pdbx_strand_id
1 'polypeptide(L)'
;GKSIPPEDIQFIKDSRDKLFKYREKRVHPHKDDKILTSWNGLMIAALALAGRILNNSKYTLAGKKAVDFIYKNLIREEGRLLARYREGESSFPGYADDYAFLIWGLIELYETTYNPEYLKNALELNQDFLKLFWDSKGGGFFLYGKDSEKLIIRPKEIYDGAIPCGNSAAALNLLRLSYLTTNYEFQDKVKQLFENFADEIESSPISCSFSLAALLFSKYPVRQIIISAGENINKVKKVLEIINKKYNPFTISLLYSHLNKDLKQMYPSIESYIAIEGKFTVYLCENFTCREPITDINLLEEIL
;
A
#
# COMPACT_ATOMS: atom_id res chain seq x y z
N GLY A 1 13.68 -27.82 -6.75
CA GLY A 1 13.17 -28.83 -5.80
C GLY A 1 12.81 -30.07 -6.56
N LYS A 2 13.17 -31.27 -6.07
CA LYS A 2 12.84 -32.53 -6.77
C LYS A 2 11.32 -32.72 -6.78
N SER A 3 10.73 -32.89 -7.96
CA SER A 3 9.33 -33.26 -8.11
C SER A 3 9.12 -34.68 -7.58
N ILE A 4 7.94 -34.93 -7.01
CA ILE A 4 7.51 -36.27 -6.60
C ILE A 4 7.51 -37.17 -7.85
N PRO A 5 8.12 -38.37 -7.81
CA PRO A 5 8.06 -39.31 -8.92
C PRO A 5 6.60 -39.63 -9.30
N PRO A 6 6.21 -39.68 -10.59
CA PRO A 6 4.83 -39.93 -11.00
C PRO A 6 4.19 -41.16 -10.36
N GLU A 7 4.96 -42.22 -10.14
CA GLU A 7 4.58 -43.46 -9.48
C GLU A 7 4.17 -43.28 -8.01
N ASP A 8 4.74 -42.29 -7.31
CA ASP A 8 4.49 -42.04 -5.89
C ASP A 8 3.32 -41.08 -5.66
N ILE A 9 2.84 -40.38 -6.71
CA ILE A 9 1.78 -39.36 -6.58
C ILE A 9 0.52 -39.96 -5.96
N GLN A 10 0.11 -41.14 -6.40
CA GLN A 10 -1.10 -41.77 -5.91
C GLN A 10 -0.96 -42.22 -4.45
N PHE A 11 0.16 -42.87 -4.11
CA PHE A 11 0.47 -43.27 -2.74
C PHE A 11 0.48 -42.07 -1.78
N ILE A 12 1.08 -40.94 -2.18
CA ILE A 12 1.13 -39.72 -1.36
C ILE A 12 -0.25 -39.10 -1.20
N LYS A 13 -1.07 -39.04 -2.26
CA LYS A 13 -2.46 -38.56 -2.17
C LYS A 13 -3.26 -39.40 -1.17
N ASP A 14 -3.22 -40.72 -1.32
CA ASP A 14 -3.94 -41.65 -0.44
C ASP A 14 -3.45 -41.55 1.02
N SER A 15 -2.14 -41.39 1.21
CA SER A 15 -1.53 -41.19 2.53
C SER A 15 -1.92 -39.87 3.16
N ARG A 16 -1.98 -38.77 2.38
CA ARG A 16 -2.46 -37.45 2.85
C ARG A 16 -3.91 -37.51 3.27
N ASP A 17 -4.76 -38.19 2.51
CA ASP A 17 -6.18 -38.34 2.86
C ASP A 17 -6.38 -39.18 4.12
N LYS A 18 -5.66 -40.31 4.26
CA LYS A 18 -5.67 -41.12 5.48
C LYS A 18 -5.20 -40.30 6.69
N LEU A 19 -4.11 -39.56 6.55
CA LEU A 19 -3.56 -38.73 7.62
C LEU A 19 -4.49 -37.56 7.97
N PHE A 20 -5.12 -36.92 6.98
CA PHE A 20 -6.10 -35.85 7.18
C PHE A 20 -7.29 -36.37 7.99
N LYS A 21 -7.93 -37.46 7.55
CA LYS A 21 -9.06 -38.09 8.26
C LYS A 21 -8.71 -38.53 9.68
N TYR A 22 -7.47 -38.96 9.93
CA TYR A 22 -7.01 -39.28 11.28
C TYR A 22 -6.81 -38.01 12.14
N ARG A 23 -6.22 -36.95 11.57
CA ARG A 23 -5.96 -35.69 12.27
C ARG A 23 -7.23 -34.89 12.57
N GLU A 24 -8.25 -35.00 11.72
CA GLU A 24 -9.56 -34.38 11.91
C GLU A 24 -10.29 -34.88 13.18
N LYS A 25 -9.90 -36.05 13.71
CA LYS A 25 -10.42 -36.57 14.98
C LYS A 25 -9.80 -35.89 16.21
N ARG A 26 -8.73 -35.11 16.05
CA ARG A 26 -8.08 -34.40 17.17
C ARG A 26 -8.92 -33.17 17.50
N VAL A 27 -8.92 -32.78 18.77
CA VAL A 27 -9.45 -31.47 19.16
C VAL A 27 -8.67 -30.40 18.40
N HIS A 28 -9.36 -29.65 17.56
CA HIS A 28 -8.74 -28.54 16.84
C HIS A 28 -8.28 -27.49 17.85
N PRO A 29 -7.05 -26.95 17.72
CA PRO A 29 -6.67 -25.76 18.47
C PRO A 29 -7.71 -24.67 18.25
N HIS A 30 -8.00 -23.88 19.29
CA HIS A 30 -8.84 -22.71 19.13
C HIS A 30 -8.26 -21.83 18.03
N LYS A 31 -9.09 -21.50 17.04
CA LYS A 31 -8.74 -20.56 16.00
C LYS A 31 -8.98 -19.16 16.54
N ASP A 32 -7.96 -18.30 16.50
CA ASP A 32 -8.22 -16.87 16.64
C ASP A 32 -8.95 -16.41 15.37
N ASP A 33 -10.22 -16.07 15.54
CA ASP A 33 -11.16 -15.65 14.50
C ASP A 33 -11.33 -14.12 14.45
N LYS A 34 -10.50 -13.39 15.19
CA LYS A 34 -10.44 -11.93 15.11
C LYS A 34 -9.97 -11.49 13.72
N ILE A 35 -10.62 -10.45 13.22
CA ILE A 35 -10.20 -9.70 12.04
C ILE A 35 -9.53 -8.43 12.56
N LEU A 36 -8.23 -8.29 12.30
CA LEU A 36 -7.43 -7.14 12.74
C LEU A 36 -7.15 -6.20 11.58
N THR A 37 -7.34 -4.90 11.78
CA THR A 37 -7.17 -3.88 10.74
C THR A 37 -5.74 -3.87 10.20
N SER A 38 -4.74 -3.82 11.07
CA SER A 38 -3.32 -3.91 10.75
C SER A 38 -2.98 -5.09 9.84
N TRP A 39 -3.32 -6.32 10.25
CA TRP A 39 -3.03 -7.53 9.48
C TRP A 39 -3.76 -7.55 8.13
N ASN A 40 -5.00 -7.05 8.09
CA ASN A 40 -5.73 -6.93 6.83
C ASN A 40 -5.13 -5.84 5.94
N GLY A 41 -4.60 -4.75 6.47
CA GLY A 41 -3.87 -3.73 5.71
C GLY A 41 -2.67 -4.31 4.96
N LEU A 42 -1.83 -5.09 5.66
CA LEU A 42 -0.71 -5.82 5.04
C LEU A 42 -1.19 -6.84 4.00
N MET A 43 -2.26 -7.58 4.30
CA MET A 43 -2.85 -8.54 3.36
C MET A 43 -3.38 -7.84 2.11
N ILE A 44 -4.05 -6.70 2.25
CA ILE A 44 -4.58 -5.91 1.13
C ILE A 44 -3.43 -5.43 0.25
N ALA A 45 -2.36 -4.88 0.84
CA ALA A 45 -1.18 -4.45 0.10
C ALA A 45 -0.58 -5.61 -0.72
N ALA A 46 -0.40 -6.77 -0.10
CA ALA A 46 0.13 -7.96 -0.76
C ALA A 46 -0.79 -8.47 -1.89
N LEU A 47 -2.11 -8.52 -1.67
CA LEU A 47 -3.09 -8.98 -2.66
C LEU A 47 -3.22 -8.02 -3.84
N ALA A 48 -3.17 -6.72 -3.59
CA ALA A 48 -3.16 -5.70 -4.64
C ALA A 48 -1.91 -5.85 -5.52
N LEU A 49 -0.73 -5.87 -4.90
CA LEU A 49 0.54 -6.07 -5.58
C LEU A 49 0.57 -7.38 -6.38
N ALA A 50 0.14 -8.49 -5.77
CA ALA A 50 0.06 -9.78 -6.45
C ALA A 50 -0.93 -9.77 -7.61
N GLY A 51 -2.08 -9.11 -7.45
CA GLY A 51 -3.05 -8.94 -8.53
C GLY A 51 -2.48 -8.17 -9.72
N ARG A 52 -1.74 -7.09 -9.45
CA ARG A 52 -1.06 -6.25 -10.44
C ARG A 52 0.05 -7.01 -11.17
N ILE A 53 0.98 -7.63 -10.44
CA ILE A 53 2.18 -8.26 -11.00
C ILE A 53 1.87 -9.61 -11.66
N LEU A 54 1.01 -10.43 -11.05
CA LEU A 54 0.69 -11.77 -11.56
C LEU A 54 -0.50 -11.76 -12.54
N ASN A 55 -1.04 -10.58 -12.85
CA ASN A 55 -2.22 -10.39 -13.70
C ASN A 55 -3.40 -11.29 -13.26
N ASN A 56 -3.64 -11.36 -11.94
CA ASN A 56 -4.64 -12.25 -11.35
C ASN A 56 -5.71 -11.46 -10.60
N SER A 57 -6.84 -11.25 -11.27
CA SER A 57 -7.97 -10.46 -10.76
C SER A 57 -8.58 -11.03 -9.47
N LYS A 58 -8.37 -12.31 -9.14
CA LYS A 58 -8.86 -12.89 -7.89
C LYS A 58 -8.21 -12.24 -6.67
N TYR A 59 -6.92 -11.90 -6.75
CA TYR A 59 -6.21 -11.24 -5.67
C TYR A 59 -6.67 -9.79 -5.51
N THR A 60 -6.78 -9.05 -6.62
CA THR A 60 -7.35 -7.70 -6.61
C THR A 60 -8.74 -7.69 -5.99
N LEU A 61 -9.63 -8.60 -6.41
CA LEU A 61 -10.99 -8.69 -5.87
C LEU A 61 -11.02 -9.03 -4.38
N ALA A 62 -10.12 -9.90 -3.91
CA ALA A 62 -10.00 -10.22 -2.49
C ALA A 62 -9.56 -8.99 -1.67
N GLY A 63 -8.58 -8.21 -2.17
CA GLY A 63 -8.16 -6.96 -1.55
C GLY A 63 -9.29 -5.93 -1.47
N LYS A 64 -10.06 -5.76 -2.56
CA LYS A 64 -11.25 -4.89 -2.57
C LYS A 64 -12.28 -5.29 -1.52
N LYS A 65 -12.64 -6.57 -1.46
CA LYS A 65 -13.59 -7.10 -0.47
C LYS A 65 -13.12 -6.87 0.97
N ALA A 66 -11.81 -6.97 1.22
CA ALA A 66 -11.25 -6.70 2.54
C ALA A 66 -11.35 -5.21 2.91
N VAL A 67 -11.07 -4.29 1.98
CA VAL A 67 -11.33 -2.85 2.18
C VAL A 67 -12.81 -2.60 2.45
N ASP A 68 -13.71 -3.14 1.64
CA ASP A 68 -15.17 -2.97 1.80
C ASP A 68 -15.62 -3.46 3.19
N PHE A 69 -15.06 -4.59 3.67
CA PHE A 69 -15.33 -5.10 5.00
C PHE A 69 -14.85 -4.14 6.10
N ILE A 70 -13.63 -3.61 5.99
CA ILE A 70 -13.08 -2.65 6.97
C ILE A 70 -13.92 -1.39 6.99
N TYR A 71 -14.23 -0.79 5.85
CA TYR A 71 -15.02 0.44 5.80
C TYR A 71 -16.45 0.24 6.32
N LYS A 72 -17.03 -0.95 6.10
CA LYS A 72 -18.37 -1.26 6.58
C LYS A 72 -18.43 -1.53 8.09
N ASN A 73 -17.43 -2.20 8.66
CA ASN A 73 -17.52 -2.74 10.02
C ASN A 73 -16.54 -2.10 11.00
N LEU A 74 -15.39 -1.61 10.54
CA LEU A 74 -14.28 -1.15 11.37
C LEU A 74 -14.06 0.37 11.32
N ILE A 75 -14.98 1.12 10.73
CA ILE A 75 -15.01 2.58 10.79
C ILE A 75 -16.31 2.97 11.50
N ARG A 76 -16.19 3.75 12.58
CA ARG A 76 -17.36 4.29 13.29
C ARG A 76 -18.07 5.36 12.45
N GLU A 77 -19.30 5.70 12.83
CA GLU A 77 -20.08 6.74 12.16
C GLU A 77 -19.35 8.10 12.13
N GLU A 78 -18.59 8.43 13.17
CA GLU A 78 -17.76 9.63 13.24
C GLU A 78 -16.43 9.55 12.45
N GLY A 79 -16.18 8.45 11.73
CA GLY A 79 -14.99 8.24 10.89
C GLY A 79 -13.81 7.55 11.59
N ARG A 80 -13.90 7.25 12.90
CA ARG A 80 -12.79 6.65 13.66
C ARG A 80 -12.57 5.18 13.28
N LEU A 81 -11.37 4.85 12.80
CA LEU A 81 -10.93 3.47 12.54
C LEU A 81 -10.80 2.67 13.84
N LEU A 82 -11.20 1.41 13.80
CA LEU A 82 -11.13 0.45 14.90
C LEU A 82 -10.09 -0.65 14.61
N ALA A 83 -9.52 -1.22 15.67
CA ALA A 83 -8.44 -2.19 15.56
C ALA A 83 -8.93 -3.62 15.24
N ARG A 84 -10.10 -4.00 15.78
CA ARG A 84 -10.53 -5.41 15.80
C ARG A 84 -12.02 -5.59 15.58
N TYR A 85 -12.36 -6.60 14.79
CA TYR A 85 -13.70 -7.16 14.64
C TYR A 85 -13.71 -8.63 15.07
N ARG A 86 -14.75 -9.05 15.78
CA ARG A 86 -15.01 -10.47 16.08
C ARG A 86 -16.48 -10.65 16.42
N GLU A 87 -17.09 -11.74 15.95
CA GLU A 87 -18.46 -12.14 16.35
C GLU A 87 -19.52 -11.02 16.24
N GLY A 88 -19.45 -10.16 15.22
CA GLY A 88 -20.42 -9.06 15.04
C GLY A 88 -20.04 -7.75 15.74
N GLU A 89 -18.97 -7.74 16.52
CA GLU A 89 -18.56 -6.62 17.36
C GLU A 89 -17.23 -6.01 16.89
N SER A 90 -17.23 -4.70 16.71
CA SER A 90 -16.05 -3.89 16.43
C SER A 90 -15.63 -3.11 17.65
N SER A 91 -14.38 -3.27 18.08
CA SER A 91 -13.88 -2.71 19.33
C SER A 91 -12.45 -2.22 19.22
N PHE A 92 -12.11 -1.36 20.18
CA PHE A 92 -10.82 -0.65 20.35
C PHE A 92 -10.50 0.37 19.25
N PRO A 93 -10.12 1.62 19.60
CA PRO A 93 -9.57 2.55 18.64
C PRO A 93 -8.37 1.95 17.91
N GLY A 94 -8.27 2.18 16.60
CA GLY A 94 -7.10 1.76 15.82
C GLY A 94 -5.82 2.42 16.33
N TYR A 95 -4.72 1.69 16.25
CA TYR A 95 -3.35 2.09 16.58
C TYR A 95 -2.63 2.63 15.34
N ALA A 96 -1.42 3.17 15.51
CA ALA A 96 -0.63 3.70 14.40
C ALA A 96 -0.43 2.68 13.27
N ASP A 97 -0.16 1.43 13.62
CA ASP A 97 0.02 0.32 12.68
C ASP A 97 -1.25 0.03 11.86
N ASP A 98 -2.43 0.12 12.47
CA ASP A 98 -3.70 -0.08 11.77
C ASP A 98 -3.89 0.95 10.66
N TYR A 99 -3.57 2.22 10.93
CA TYR A 99 -3.61 3.28 9.93
C TYR A 99 -2.51 3.09 8.88
N ALA A 100 -1.26 2.93 9.31
CA ALA A 100 -0.13 2.84 8.40
C ALA A 100 -0.29 1.69 7.41
N PHE A 101 -0.72 0.51 7.86
CA PHE A 101 -0.87 -0.65 6.97
C PHE A 101 -2.12 -0.56 6.09
N LEU A 102 -3.23 0.01 6.59
CA LEU A 102 -4.41 0.22 5.75
C LEU A 102 -4.17 1.27 4.67
N ILE A 103 -3.50 2.37 5.00
CA ILE A 103 -3.08 3.39 4.03
C ILE A 103 -2.18 2.75 2.97
N TRP A 104 -1.21 1.92 3.37
CA TRP A 104 -0.37 1.19 2.43
C TRP A 104 -1.20 0.31 1.49
N GLY A 105 -2.13 -0.47 2.04
CA GLY A 105 -3.03 -1.31 1.25
C GLY A 105 -3.87 -0.51 0.24
N LEU A 106 -4.37 0.66 0.64
CA LEU A 106 -5.14 1.55 -0.23
C LEU A 106 -4.29 2.15 -1.36
N ILE A 107 -3.05 2.56 -1.07
CA ILE A 107 -2.11 3.03 -2.11
C ILE A 107 -1.83 1.90 -3.12
N GLU A 108 -1.58 0.67 -2.66
CA GLU A 108 -1.37 -0.46 -3.57
C GLU A 108 -2.61 -0.80 -4.39
N LEU A 109 -3.81 -0.74 -3.79
CA LEU A 109 -5.07 -0.94 -4.52
C LEU A 109 -5.31 0.16 -5.55
N TYR A 110 -4.97 1.42 -5.23
CA TYR A 110 -4.99 2.50 -6.21
C TYR A 110 -4.06 2.17 -7.38
N GLU A 111 -2.77 1.90 -7.15
CA GLU A 111 -1.85 1.61 -8.26
C GLU A 111 -2.17 0.31 -9.01
N THR A 112 -2.96 -0.60 -8.41
CA THR A 112 -3.43 -1.83 -9.06
C THR A 112 -4.67 -1.60 -9.92
N THR A 113 -5.54 -0.67 -9.54
CA THR A 113 -6.88 -0.54 -10.14
C THR A 113 -7.11 0.80 -10.83
N TYR A 114 -6.28 1.80 -10.51
CA TYR A 114 -6.43 3.21 -10.82
C TYR A 114 -7.82 3.78 -10.50
N ASN A 115 -8.53 3.19 -9.53
CA ASN A 115 -9.75 3.76 -8.98
C ASN A 115 -9.36 4.88 -7.98
N PRO A 116 -9.67 6.17 -8.27
CA PRO A 116 -9.28 7.29 -7.41
C PRO A 116 -9.86 7.22 -6.01
N GLU A 117 -10.95 6.48 -5.80
CA GLU A 117 -11.55 6.30 -4.48
C GLU A 117 -10.55 5.72 -3.47
N TYR A 118 -9.69 4.79 -3.88
CA TYR A 118 -8.67 4.24 -2.96
C TYR A 118 -7.61 5.27 -2.58
N LEU A 119 -7.20 6.14 -3.52
CA LEU A 119 -6.27 7.23 -3.22
C LEU A 119 -6.92 8.27 -2.30
N LYS A 120 -8.19 8.62 -2.56
CA LYS A 120 -8.97 9.51 -1.71
C LYS A 120 -9.06 8.97 -0.28
N ASN A 121 -9.45 7.70 -0.15
CA ASN A 121 -9.53 6.98 1.12
C ASN A 121 -8.18 6.95 1.85
N ALA A 122 -7.08 6.73 1.13
CA ALA A 122 -5.73 6.77 1.71
C ALA A 122 -5.38 8.16 2.27
N LEU A 123 -5.76 9.22 1.57
CA LEU A 123 -5.52 10.60 2.00
C LEU A 123 -6.37 10.98 3.20
N GLU A 124 -7.65 10.62 3.21
CA GLU A 124 -8.57 10.86 4.34
C GLU A 124 -8.06 10.14 5.60
N LEU A 125 -7.71 8.86 5.50
CA LEU A 125 -7.10 8.12 6.62
C LEU A 125 -5.75 8.71 7.04
N ASN A 126 -4.93 9.18 6.10
CA ASN A 126 -3.65 9.82 6.44
C ASN A 126 -3.84 11.16 7.18
N GLN A 127 -4.87 11.93 6.85
CA GLN A 127 -5.23 13.14 7.59
C GLN A 127 -5.62 12.81 9.04
N ASP A 128 -6.45 11.79 9.23
CA ASP A 128 -6.80 11.30 10.57
C ASP A 128 -5.57 10.76 11.32
N PHE A 129 -4.68 10.05 10.62
CA PHE A 129 -3.46 9.52 11.19
C PHE A 129 -2.54 10.64 11.69
N LEU A 130 -2.34 11.68 10.89
CA LEU A 130 -1.61 12.88 11.31
C LEU A 130 -2.30 13.56 12.50
N LYS A 131 -3.62 13.74 12.45
CA LYS A 131 -4.39 14.42 13.51
C LYS A 131 -4.33 13.70 14.86
N LEU A 132 -4.40 12.37 14.84
CA LEU A 132 -4.53 11.54 16.04
C LEU A 132 -3.17 11.17 16.63
N PHE A 133 -2.15 10.92 15.80
CA PHE A 133 -0.91 10.24 16.21
C PHE A 133 0.37 11.05 16.02
N TRP A 134 0.39 12.08 15.16
CA TRP A 134 1.60 12.87 14.91
C TRP A 134 2.08 13.61 16.15
N ASP A 135 3.37 13.53 16.43
CA ASP A 135 4.04 14.36 17.42
C ASP A 135 4.48 15.69 16.79
N SER A 136 3.76 16.77 17.07
CA SER A 136 4.08 18.09 16.54
C SER A 136 5.37 18.71 17.10
N LYS A 137 5.96 18.13 18.17
CA LYS A 137 7.19 18.63 18.78
C LYS A 137 8.41 17.85 18.31
N GLY A 138 8.34 16.52 18.39
CA GLY A 138 9.47 15.65 18.06
C GLY A 138 9.41 15.06 16.65
N GLY A 139 8.26 15.04 15.99
CA GLY A 139 8.06 14.27 14.75
C GLY A 139 7.81 12.78 15.00
N GLY A 140 7.36 12.08 13.96
CA GLY A 140 6.93 10.69 14.06
C GLY A 140 5.53 10.52 14.67
N PHE A 141 5.11 9.27 14.77
CA PHE A 141 3.79 8.86 15.20
C PHE A 141 3.85 8.08 16.51
N PHE A 142 3.00 8.47 17.44
CA PHE A 142 2.75 7.75 18.67
C PHE A 142 1.99 6.44 18.40
N LEU A 143 2.21 5.41 19.23
CA LEU A 143 1.61 4.08 19.06
C LEU A 143 0.07 4.08 19.09
N TYR A 144 -0.52 4.83 20.02
CA TYR A 144 -1.98 4.93 20.18
C TYR A 144 -2.44 6.38 20.05
N GLY A 145 -3.71 6.62 19.72
CA GLY A 145 -4.24 7.95 19.41
C GLY A 145 -4.36 8.85 20.64
N LYS A 146 -4.36 10.17 20.45
CA LYS A 146 -4.52 11.15 21.56
C LYS A 146 -5.91 11.10 22.23
N ASP A 147 -6.84 10.42 21.57
CA ASP A 147 -8.21 10.12 21.96
C ASP A 147 -8.34 8.78 22.71
N SER A 148 -7.25 8.02 22.82
CA SER A 148 -7.22 6.77 23.58
C SER A 148 -7.00 7.01 25.07
N GLU A 149 -7.07 5.96 25.87
CA GLU A 149 -6.80 6.02 27.31
C GLU A 149 -5.45 6.70 27.59
N LYS A 150 -5.43 7.64 28.54
CA LYS A 150 -4.22 8.35 28.92
C LYS A 150 -3.37 7.46 29.84
N LEU A 151 -2.39 6.79 29.25
CA LEU A 151 -1.38 6.05 30.00
C LEU A 151 -0.22 6.97 30.41
N ILE A 152 0.65 6.48 31.30
CA ILE A 152 1.82 7.22 31.80
C ILE A 152 2.76 7.61 30.65
N ILE A 153 2.95 6.71 29.69
CA ILE A 153 3.82 6.91 28.52
C ILE A 153 3.04 6.67 27.25
N ARG A 154 3.30 7.49 26.23
CA ARG A 154 2.82 7.33 24.87
C ARG A 154 4.04 7.12 23.97
N PRO A 155 4.48 5.86 23.77
CA PRO A 155 5.72 5.59 23.06
C PRO A 155 5.56 5.87 21.56
N LYS A 156 6.70 6.15 20.92
CA LYS A 156 6.89 6.08 19.47
C LYS A 156 7.90 4.96 19.23
N GLU A 157 7.67 4.12 18.24
CA GLU A 157 8.53 2.97 17.95
C GLU A 157 9.01 3.04 16.50
N ILE A 158 10.28 2.68 16.28
CA ILE A 158 10.90 2.57 14.95
C ILE A 158 11.49 1.17 14.70
N TYR A 159 11.31 0.26 15.67
CA TYR A 159 11.78 -1.11 15.60
C TYR A 159 10.93 -1.95 14.64
N ASP A 160 11.53 -2.37 13.54
CA ASP A 160 10.98 -3.32 12.59
C ASP A 160 11.30 -4.76 13.04
N GLY A 161 10.25 -5.52 13.35
CA GLY A 161 10.35 -6.93 13.74
C GLY A 161 10.08 -7.88 12.57
N ALA A 162 9.25 -8.90 12.81
CA ALA A 162 8.77 -9.79 11.75
C ALA A 162 7.88 -9.07 10.71
N ILE A 163 7.36 -7.90 11.07
CA ILE A 163 6.60 -6.97 10.23
C ILE A 163 7.19 -5.56 10.45
N PRO A 164 7.02 -4.62 9.50
CA PRO A 164 7.42 -3.24 9.72
C PRO A 164 6.63 -2.64 10.88
N CYS A 165 7.18 -1.62 11.55
CA CYS A 165 6.41 -0.82 12.49
C CYS A 165 5.60 0.27 11.79
N GLY A 166 4.62 0.85 12.50
CA GLY A 166 3.78 1.92 11.97
C GLY A 166 4.54 3.15 11.49
N ASN A 167 5.61 3.57 12.17
CA ASN A 167 6.42 4.73 11.73
C ASN A 167 7.15 4.46 10.42
N SER A 168 7.75 3.28 10.27
CA SER A 168 8.47 2.89 9.06
C SER A 168 7.54 2.78 7.85
N ALA A 169 6.38 2.15 8.04
CA ALA A 169 5.33 2.08 7.01
C ALA A 169 4.77 3.46 6.68
N ALA A 170 4.54 4.31 7.69
CA ALA A 170 4.08 5.68 7.50
C ALA A 170 5.07 6.51 6.68
N ALA A 171 6.37 6.37 6.93
CA ALA A 171 7.40 7.10 6.20
C ALA A 171 7.32 6.82 4.69
N LEU A 172 7.24 5.54 4.30
CA LEU A 172 7.09 5.17 2.89
C LEU A 172 5.74 5.63 2.30
N ASN A 173 4.65 5.51 3.06
CA ASN A 173 3.32 5.95 2.61
C ASN A 173 3.29 7.46 2.36
N LEU A 174 3.82 8.27 3.27
CA LEU A 174 3.90 9.72 3.13
C LEU A 174 4.72 10.12 1.90
N LEU A 175 5.87 9.46 1.67
CA LEU A 175 6.65 9.67 0.45
C LEU A 175 5.82 9.35 -0.79
N ARG A 176 5.16 8.20 -0.84
CA ARG A 176 4.33 7.80 -2.00
C ARG A 176 3.16 8.75 -2.23
N LEU A 177 2.44 9.12 -1.18
CA LEU A 177 1.35 10.10 -1.24
C LEU A 177 1.85 11.46 -1.72
N SER A 178 3.07 11.88 -1.34
CA SER A 178 3.65 13.15 -1.81
C SER A 178 3.77 13.19 -3.33
N TYR A 179 4.24 12.10 -3.95
CA TYR A 179 4.31 12.00 -5.41
C TYR A 179 2.92 11.85 -6.03
N LEU A 180 2.05 11.03 -5.46
CA LEU A 180 0.68 10.79 -5.96
C LEU A 180 -0.23 12.03 -5.91
N THR A 181 0.12 13.05 -5.14
CA THR A 181 -0.70 14.25 -4.93
C THR A 181 0.02 15.57 -5.16
N THR A 182 1.34 15.54 -5.43
CA THR A 182 2.23 16.71 -5.42
C THR A 182 2.24 17.49 -4.11
N ASN A 183 1.81 16.88 -2.99
CA ASN A 183 1.86 17.50 -1.68
C ASN A 183 3.21 17.26 -0.99
N TYR A 184 4.10 18.25 -1.10
CA TYR A 184 5.45 18.19 -0.53
C TYR A 184 5.50 18.27 1.00
N GLU A 185 4.43 18.70 1.67
CA GLU A 185 4.38 18.73 3.14
C GLU A 185 4.58 17.32 3.74
N PHE A 186 4.18 16.27 3.00
CA PHE A 186 4.43 14.90 3.42
C PHE A 186 5.91 14.53 3.41
N GLN A 187 6.73 15.11 2.52
CA GLN A 187 8.18 14.90 2.53
C GLN A 187 8.82 15.59 3.74
N ASP A 188 8.34 16.78 4.11
CA ASP A 188 8.79 17.48 5.32
C ASP A 188 8.46 16.70 6.59
N LYS A 189 7.29 16.04 6.64
CA LYS A 189 6.93 15.13 7.73
C LYS A 189 7.87 13.94 7.81
N VAL A 190 8.21 13.33 6.67
CA VAL A 190 9.16 12.21 6.62
C VAL A 190 10.55 12.64 7.10
N LYS A 191 10.99 13.84 6.72
CA LYS A 191 12.24 14.42 7.22
C LYS A 191 12.24 14.55 8.74
N GLN A 192 11.20 15.15 9.32
CA GLN A 192 11.04 15.27 10.79
C GLN A 192 11.01 13.91 11.48
N LEU A 193 10.37 12.90 10.87
CA LEU A 193 10.35 11.54 11.40
C LEU A 193 11.76 10.93 11.44
N PHE A 194 12.55 11.06 10.37
CA PHE A 194 13.92 10.55 10.36
C PHE A 194 14.85 11.32 11.29
N GLU A 195 14.68 12.63 11.44
CA GLU A 195 15.43 13.43 12.42
C GLU A 195 15.12 12.96 13.86
N ASN A 196 13.87 12.58 14.16
CA ASN A 196 13.49 12.07 15.48
C ASN A 196 14.12 10.72 15.82
N PHE A 197 14.33 9.85 14.83
CA PHE A 197 14.78 8.47 15.02
C PHE A 197 16.20 8.23 14.49
N ALA A 198 16.96 9.30 14.23
CA ALA A 198 18.28 9.20 13.63
C ALA A 198 19.22 8.34 14.49
N ASP A 199 19.24 8.59 15.80
CA ASP A 199 20.10 7.88 16.75
C ASP A 199 19.74 6.38 16.85
N GLU A 200 18.45 6.04 16.90
CA GLU A 200 17.99 4.64 16.93
C GLU A 200 18.31 3.90 15.62
N ILE A 201 18.10 4.56 14.46
CA ILE A 201 18.40 3.97 13.15
C ILE A 201 19.91 3.77 12.99
N GLU A 202 20.73 4.74 13.40
CA GLU A 202 22.19 4.65 13.31
C GLU A 202 22.76 3.57 14.26
N SER A 203 22.22 3.49 15.47
CA SER A 203 22.66 2.50 16.46
C SER A 203 22.21 1.07 16.16
N SER A 204 21.07 0.86 15.49
CA SER A 204 20.58 -0.46 15.10
C SER A 204 19.90 -0.50 13.72
N PRO A 205 20.66 -0.35 12.61
CA PRO A 205 20.08 -0.27 11.26
C PRO A 205 19.31 -1.52 10.85
N ILE A 206 19.79 -2.71 11.24
CA ILE A 206 19.16 -4.01 10.93
C ILE A 206 17.74 -4.08 11.52
N SER A 207 17.58 -3.52 12.73
CA SER A 207 16.30 -3.47 13.43
C SER A 207 15.35 -2.40 12.89
N CYS A 208 15.75 -1.64 11.85
CA CYS A 208 14.97 -0.56 11.24
C CYS A 208 14.91 -0.72 9.72
N SER A 209 14.92 -1.96 9.22
CA SER A 209 15.12 -2.28 7.80
C SER A 209 14.06 -1.64 6.87
N PHE A 210 12.81 -1.51 7.31
CA PHE A 210 11.77 -0.88 6.51
C PHE A 210 11.89 0.65 6.53
N SER A 211 12.33 1.23 7.66
CA SER A 211 12.72 2.65 7.72
C SER A 211 13.85 2.97 6.73
N LEU A 212 14.85 2.08 6.63
CA LEU A 212 15.94 2.23 5.66
C LEU A 212 15.44 2.14 4.21
N ALA A 213 14.45 1.28 3.92
CA ALA A 213 13.82 1.24 2.60
C ALA A 213 13.08 2.54 2.27
N ALA A 214 12.37 3.13 3.24
CA ALA A 214 11.75 4.45 3.09
C ALA A 214 12.81 5.56 2.92
N LEU A 215 13.91 5.51 3.67
CA LEU A 215 15.03 6.45 3.53
C LEU A 215 15.64 6.34 2.12
N LEU A 216 15.88 5.12 1.63
CA LEU A 216 16.37 4.87 0.28
C LEU A 216 15.42 5.47 -0.78
N PHE A 217 14.11 5.29 -0.61
CA PHE A 217 13.10 5.89 -1.48
C PHE A 217 13.16 7.43 -1.49
N SER A 218 13.46 8.05 -0.34
CA SER A 218 13.61 9.51 -0.25
C SER A 218 14.91 10.05 -0.89
N LYS A 219 15.92 9.21 -1.10
CA LYS A 219 17.25 9.60 -1.61
C LYS A 219 17.45 9.28 -3.08
N TYR A 220 16.78 8.26 -3.59
CA TYR A 220 16.83 7.90 -5.00
C TYR A 220 15.84 8.73 -5.82
N PRO A 221 16.18 9.10 -7.07
CA PRO A 221 15.24 9.74 -7.97
C PRO A 221 14.03 8.84 -8.20
N VAL A 222 12.86 9.30 -7.74
CA VAL A 222 11.59 8.59 -7.95
C VAL A 222 11.06 8.96 -9.33
N ARG A 223 10.78 7.92 -10.13
CA ARG A 223 10.15 8.06 -11.43
C ARG A 223 8.64 8.07 -11.27
N GLN A 224 8.02 9.15 -11.70
CA GLN A 224 6.58 9.25 -11.82
C GLN A 224 6.16 8.98 -13.27
N ILE A 225 5.31 7.97 -13.46
CA ILE A 225 4.76 7.59 -14.77
C ILE A 225 3.31 8.07 -14.83
N ILE A 226 3.04 9.10 -15.61
CA ILE A 226 1.67 9.61 -15.82
C ILE A 226 1.18 9.10 -17.16
N ILE A 227 0.07 8.38 -17.15
CA ILE A 227 -0.52 7.73 -18.32
C ILE A 227 -1.81 8.46 -18.64
N SER A 228 -1.89 9.06 -19.83
CA SER A 228 -3.15 9.53 -20.40
C SER A 228 -3.72 8.44 -21.30
N ALA A 229 -4.96 8.01 -21.04
CA ALA A 229 -5.54 6.84 -21.72
C ALA A 229 -5.83 7.05 -23.22
N GLY A 230 -6.00 8.31 -23.65
CA GLY A 230 -6.51 8.63 -24.99
C GLY A 230 -7.91 8.06 -25.23
N GLU A 231 -8.25 7.83 -26.50
CA GLU A 231 -9.55 7.29 -26.91
C GLU A 231 -9.62 5.76 -26.77
N ASN A 232 -8.48 5.07 -26.88
CA ASN A 232 -8.41 3.61 -26.90
C ASN A 232 -7.87 3.03 -25.59
N ILE A 233 -8.79 2.79 -24.65
CA ILE A 233 -8.45 2.26 -23.32
C ILE A 233 -7.85 0.84 -23.35
N ASN A 234 -8.11 0.05 -24.39
CA ASN A 234 -7.55 -1.30 -24.50
C ASN A 234 -6.02 -1.28 -24.70
N LYS A 235 -5.47 -0.21 -25.30
CA LYS A 235 -4.01 -0.05 -25.42
C LYS A 235 -3.34 0.25 -24.07
N VAL A 236 -4.06 0.90 -23.15
CA VAL A 236 -3.56 1.19 -21.79
C VAL A 236 -3.23 -0.10 -21.03
N LYS A 237 -4.00 -1.17 -21.23
CA LYS A 237 -3.70 -2.46 -20.59
C LYS A 237 -2.29 -2.96 -20.89
N LYS A 238 -1.83 -2.85 -22.15
CA LYS A 238 -0.47 -3.22 -22.55
C LYS A 238 0.59 -2.29 -21.93
N VAL A 239 0.31 -0.99 -21.86
CA VAL A 239 1.17 -0.01 -21.17
C VAL A 239 1.36 -0.41 -19.70
N LEU A 240 0.27 -0.76 -19.01
CA LEU A 240 0.31 -1.21 -17.62
C LEU A 240 1.05 -2.55 -17.46
N GLU A 241 0.89 -3.48 -18.39
CA GLU A 241 1.65 -4.74 -18.40
C GLU A 241 3.15 -4.49 -18.52
N ILE A 242 3.59 -3.56 -19.38
CA ILE A 242 5.01 -3.18 -19.51
C ILE A 242 5.55 -2.58 -18.22
N ILE A 243 4.82 -1.61 -17.63
CA ILE A 243 5.23 -0.95 -16.37
C ILE A 243 5.41 -1.97 -15.23
N ASN A 244 4.52 -2.97 -15.16
CA ASN A 244 4.50 -3.97 -14.09
C ASN A 244 5.40 -5.19 -14.34
N LYS A 245 6.00 -5.31 -15.52
CA LYS A 245 6.82 -6.46 -15.93
C LYS A 245 8.13 -6.57 -15.15
N LYS A 246 8.73 -5.43 -14.78
CA LYS A 246 9.99 -5.35 -14.04
C LYS A 246 9.77 -4.80 -12.64
N TYR A 247 10.55 -5.30 -11.68
CA TYR A 247 10.54 -4.76 -10.33
C TYR A 247 11.24 -3.39 -10.30
N ASN A 248 10.46 -2.32 -10.16
CA ASN A 248 10.93 -0.94 -10.11
C ASN A 248 10.49 -0.28 -8.79
N PRO A 249 11.27 -0.39 -7.71
CA PRO A 249 10.85 0.07 -6.37
C PRO A 249 10.75 1.59 -6.22
N PHE A 250 11.36 2.36 -7.13
CA PHE A 250 11.33 3.83 -7.14
C PHE A 250 10.43 4.38 -8.24
N THR A 251 9.32 3.68 -8.53
CA THR A 251 8.36 4.08 -9.55
C THR A 251 6.97 4.20 -8.95
N ILE A 252 6.30 5.30 -9.28
CA ILE A 252 4.91 5.55 -8.93
C ILE A 252 4.17 5.84 -10.23
N SER A 253 2.96 5.30 -10.36
CA SER A 253 2.17 5.48 -11.58
C SER A 253 0.81 6.14 -11.31
N LEU A 254 0.39 7.00 -12.23
CA LEU A 254 -0.95 7.56 -12.29
C LEU A 254 -1.55 7.29 -13.67
N LEU A 255 -2.85 6.99 -13.71
CA LEU A 255 -3.61 6.84 -14.95
C LEU A 255 -4.72 7.89 -14.94
N TYR A 256 -4.74 8.74 -15.96
CA TYR A 256 -5.78 9.75 -16.14
C TYR A 256 -6.61 9.45 -17.40
N SER A 257 -7.92 9.48 -17.23
CA SER A 257 -8.89 9.16 -18.27
C SER A 257 -10.26 9.79 -17.97
N HIS A 258 -11.20 9.65 -18.90
CA HIS A 258 -12.57 10.08 -18.69
C HIS A 258 -13.31 9.29 -17.58
N LEU A 259 -12.84 8.10 -17.21
CA LEU A 259 -13.45 7.23 -16.20
C LEU A 259 -13.06 7.60 -14.76
N ASN A 260 -12.03 8.42 -14.59
CA ASN A 260 -11.45 8.71 -13.29
C ASN A 260 -11.06 10.18 -13.14
N LYS A 261 -11.92 11.07 -13.67
CA LYS A 261 -11.73 12.52 -13.64
C LYS A 261 -11.55 13.09 -12.24
N ASP A 262 -12.10 12.43 -11.22
CA ASP A 262 -11.95 12.84 -9.82
C ASP A 262 -10.50 12.79 -9.33
N LEU A 263 -9.59 12.13 -10.05
CA LEU A 263 -8.16 12.16 -9.75
C LEU A 263 -7.62 13.60 -9.65
N LYS A 264 -8.19 14.55 -10.41
CA LYS A 264 -7.79 15.96 -10.36
C LYS A 264 -8.04 16.64 -9.02
N GLN A 265 -8.93 16.11 -8.20
CA GLN A 265 -9.18 16.64 -6.85
C GLN A 265 -7.97 16.39 -5.94
N MET A 266 -7.19 15.34 -6.20
CA MET A 266 -6.02 14.94 -5.42
C MET A 266 -4.70 15.31 -6.11
N TYR A 267 -4.69 15.41 -7.43
CA TYR A 267 -3.56 15.88 -8.25
C TYR A 267 -4.10 16.91 -9.26
N PRO A 268 -4.20 18.22 -8.91
CA PRO A 268 -4.81 19.22 -9.78
C PRO A 268 -4.12 19.40 -11.14
N SER A 269 -2.80 19.31 -11.20
CA SER A 269 -2.02 19.46 -12.43
C SER A 269 -2.12 18.25 -13.37
N ILE A 270 -2.90 17.21 -13.03
CA ILE A 270 -3.05 15.99 -13.83
C ILE A 270 -3.71 16.30 -15.18
N GLU A 271 -4.54 17.35 -15.23
CA GLU A 271 -5.23 17.79 -16.45
C GLU A 271 -4.28 18.31 -17.53
N SER A 272 -3.06 18.72 -17.17
CA SER A 272 -2.03 19.14 -18.12
C SER A 272 -1.39 17.95 -18.88
N TYR A 273 -1.59 16.72 -18.42
CA TYR A 273 -1.05 15.50 -19.03
C TYR A 273 -2.06 14.90 -20.01
N ILE A 274 -2.21 15.55 -21.15
CA ILE A 274 -3.21 15.23 -22.16
C ILE A 274 -2.78 14.09 -23.08
N ALA A 275 -3.76 13.44 -23.70
CA ALA A 275 -3.51 12.50 -24.78
C ALA A 275 -3.10 13.26 -26.05
N ILE A 276 -2.01 12.86 -26.69
CA ILE A 276 -1.54 13.42 -27.95
C ILE A 276 -2.20 12.67 -29.11
N GLU A 277 -2.86 13.40 -30.00
CA GLU A 277 -3.56 12.84 -31.18
C GLU A 277 -4.56 11.71 -30.83
N GLY A 278 -5.20 11.78 -29.65
CA GLY A 278 -6.13 10.75 -29.17
C GLY A 278 -5.48 9.40 -28.83
N LYS A 279 -4.15 9.28 -28.93
CA LYS A 279 -3.39 8.08 -28.55
C LYS A 279 -3.17 8.04 -27.04
N PHE A 280 -2.86 6.85 -26.51
CA PHE A 280 -2.29 6.80 -25.17
C PHE A 280 -1.01 7.64 -25.14
N THR A 281 -0.73 8.29 -24.02
CA THR A 281 0.47 9.12 -23.86
C THR A 281 1.06 8.86 -22.50
N VAL A 282 2.35 8.53 -22.45
CA VAL A 282 3.08 8.28 -21.21
C VAL A 282 4.08 9.40 -21.00
N TYR A 283 3.98 10.05 -19.85
CA TYR A 283 4.92 11.04 -19.38
C TYR A 283 5.79 10.42 -18.29
N LEU A 284 7.10 10.41 -18.52
CA LEU A 284 8.10 9.94 -17.55
C LEU A 284 8.73 11.16 -16.89
N CYS A 285 8.38 11.38 -15.62
CA CYS A 285 8.81 12.53 -14.85
C CYS A 285 9.76 12.10 -13.73
N GLU A 286 10.89 12.78 -13.62
CA GLU A 286 11.90 12.60 -12.57
C GLU A 286 12.31 13.99 -12.09
N ASN A 287 12.40 14.21 -10.77
CA ASN A 287 12.76 15.52 -10.18
C ASN A 287 11.96 16.71 -10.77
N PHE A 288 10.64 16.56 -10.88
CA PHE A 288 9.71 17.59 -11.39
C PHE A 288 9.88 17.96 -12.87
N THR A 289 10.70 17.22 -13.60
CA THR A 289 10.90 17.42 -15.04
C THR A 289 10.44 16.17 -15.78
N CYS A 290 9.61 16.35 -16.81
CA CYS A 290 9.15 15.26 -17.65
C CYS A 290 9.96 15.21 -18.96
N ARG A 291 10.24 14.00 -19.43
CA ARG A 291 10.79 13.77 -20.78
C ARG A 291 9.74 14.05 -21.84
N GLU A 292 10.15 14.00 -23.11
CA GLU A 292 9.23 14.03 -24.24
C GLU A 292 8.15 12.94 -24.08
N PRO A 293 6.86 13.26 -24.34
CA PRO A 293 5.78 12.30 -24.12
C PRO A 293 5.84 11.13 -25.09
N ILE A 294 5.67 9.92 -24.59
CA ILE A 294 5.77 8.67 -25.37
C ILE A 294 4.38 8.22 -25.81
N THR A 295 4.17 8.09 -27.12
CA THR A 295 2.92 7.59 -27.72
C THR A 295 3.08 6.26 -28.46
N ASP A 296 4.31 5.75 -28.56
CA ASP A 296 4.65 4.47 -29.18
C ASP A 296 4.93 3.40 -28.12
N ILE A 297 4.35 2.22 -28.30
CA ILE A 297 4.41 1.14 -27.30
C ILE A 297 5.77 0.43 -27.29
N ASN A 298 6.45 0.34 -28.45
CA ASN A 298 7.76 -0.30 -28.56
C ASN A 298 8.81 0.61 -27.93
N LEU A 299 8.73 1.92 -28.21
CA LEU A 299 9.60 2.91 -27.55
C LEU A 299 9.44 2.89 -26.03
N LEU A 300 8.21 2.71 -25.52
CA LEU A 300 7.99 2.56 -24.08
C LEU A 300 8.69 1.33 -23.50
N GLU A 301 8.61 0.17 -24.18
CA GLU A 301 9.27 -1.06 -23.73
C GLU A 301 10.80 -0.98 -23.80
N GLU A 302 11.37 -0.17 -24.71
CA GLU A 302 12.81 0.09 -24.77
C GLU A 302 13.30 0.99 -23.62
N ILE A 303 12.49 1.95 -23.18
CA ILE A 303 12.87 2.93 -22.14
C ILE A 303 12.72 2.37 -20.71
N LEU A 304 11.78 1.44 -20.48
CA LEU A 304 11.48 0.85 -19.16
C LEU A 304 12.17 -0.51 -18.96
#